data_AF-A0A4Z0H3H3-F1
#
_entry.id   AF-A0A4Z0H3H3-F1
#
_cell.length_a   1.000
_cell.length_b   1.000
_cell.length_c   1.000
_cell.angle_alpha   90.00
_cell.angle_beta   90.00
_cell.angle_gamma   90.00
#
_symmetry.space_group_name_H-M   'P 1'
#
loop_
_entity.id
_entity.type
_entity.pdbx_description
1 polymer ?
#
loop_
_entity_poly.entity_id
_entity_poly.type
_entity_poly.pdbx_seq_one_letter_code
_entity_poly.pdbx_strand_id
1 'polypeptide(L)'
;MNYFFPLGNDTEREPLMENLPDTYNYAALIFFPFVRMPNGWRGKESALPHIYYPMERDIIRNGRLLTWKEVGNLCGFTSVAETSKAIKACLTSSMGREPYRRPDLQERLEEVLDETMFFPLEDRFPKHLFQELMTILQSSGANTFKYATVYEEEGQFTMEQLDEDTVDKLCSTPVMIADEEMNIVLSCFFDDVSVLLYSKEDRTSVLSDTSLEGVALEEDTPLVWENYSNPLRYFP
;
A
#
# COMPACT_ATOMS: atom_id res chain seq x y z
N MET A 1 -14.88 10.40 -12.38
CA MET A 1 -14.26 9.06 -12.34
C MET A 1 -14.88 8.38 -11.14
N ASN A 2 -15.42 7.16 -11.26
CA ASN A 2 -16.05 6.51 -10.11
C ASN A 2 -15.00 5.71 -9.35
N TYR A 3 -15.07 5.71 -8.01
CA TYR A 3 -14.26 4.81 -7.21
C TYR A 3 -14.54 3.36 -7.62
N PHE A 4 -13.47 2.60 -7.83
CA PHE A 4 -13.53 1.25 -8.36
C PHE A 4 -12.58 0.35 -7.58
N PHE A 5 -13.12 -0.76 -7.10
CA PHE A 5 -12.34 -1.83 -6.46
C PHE A 5 -12.52 -3.10 -7.29
N PRO A 6 -11.45 -3.66 -7.89
CA PRO A 6 -11.53 -4.87 -8.71
C PRO A 6 -11.73 -6.14 -7.85
N LEU A 7 -12.84 -6.22 -7.14
CA LEU A 7 -13.28 -7.45 -6.49
C LEU A 7 -13.93 -8.35 -7.53
N GLY A 8 -13.27 -9.47 -7.83
CA GLY A 8 -13.90 -10.62 -8.48
C GLY A 8 -14.85 -11.37 -7.54
N ASN A 9 -15.42 -12.46 -8.02
CA ASN A 9 -16.24 -13.37 -7.21
C ASN A 9 -15.39 -14.18 -6.23
N ASP A 10 -14.16 -14.54 -6.63
CA ASP A 10 -13.21 -15.29 -5.82
C ASP A 10 -11.81 -14.67 -5.91
N THR A 11 -11.52 -13.72 -5.02
CA THR A 11 -10.25 -12.98 -4.97
C THR A 11 -9.02 -13.84 -4.68
N GLU A 12 -9.19 -15.12 -4.30
CA GLU A 12 -8.09 -16.06 -4.05
C GLU A 12 -7.75 -16.92 -5.28
N ARG A 13 -8.58 -16.87 -6.33
CA ARG A 13 -8.45 -17.76 -7.49
C ARG A 13 -8.58 -17.05 -8.83
N GLU A 14 -9.48 -16.09 -8.92
CA GLU A 14 -9.71 -15.34 -10.16
C GLU A 14 -8.55 -14.37 -10.37
N PRO A 15 -7.93 -14.36 -11.58
CA PRO A 15 -6.89 -13.40 -11.90
C PRO A 15 -7.38 -11.96 -11.72
N LEU A 16 -6.55 -11.10 -11.13
CA LEU A 16 -6.90 -9.69 -10.95
C LEU A 16 -7.17 -9.02 -12.30
N MET A 17 -6.37 -9.35 -13.32
CA MET A 17 -6.45 -8.73 -14.64
C MET A 17 -7.82 -8.93 -15.31
N GLU A 18 -8.49 -10.08 -15.08
CA GLU A 18 -9.85 -10.34 -15.59
C GLU A 18 -10.92 -9.43 -14.96
N ASN A 19 -10.60 -8.84 -13.80
CA ASN A 19 -11.46 -7.91 -13.08
C ASN A 19 -11.16 -6.44 -13.41
N LEU A 20 -10.10 -6.15 -14.16
CA LEU A 20 -9.76 -4.80 -14.63
C LEU A 20 -10.33 -4.55 -16.03
N PRO A 21 -10.60 -3.28 -16.41
CA PRO A 21 -10.94 -2.97 -17.80
C PRO A 21 -9.84 -3.44 -18.77
N ASP A 22 -10.23 -4.08 -19.87
CA ASP A 22 -9.37 -4.71 -20.91
C ASP A 22 -8.25 -3.81 -21.51
N THR A 23 -8.27 -2.52 -21.20
CA THR A 23 -7.23 -1.57 -21.60
C THR A 23 -5.98 -1.60 -20.71
N TYR A 24 -6.07 -2.17 -19.51
CA TYR A 24 -4.96 -2.28 -18.57
C TYR A 24 -4.21 -3.59 -18.79
N ASN A 25 -2.89 -3.52 -18.89
CA ASN A 25 -2.02 -4.66 -19.21
C ASN A 25 -0.95 -4.90 -18.14
N TYR A 26 -0.98 -4.14 -17.05
CA TYR A 26 -0.01 -4.22 -15.97
C TYR A 26 -0.70 -3.91 -14.64
N ALA A 27 -0.36 -4.67 -13.61
CA ALA A 27 -0.78 -4.41 -12.24
C ALA A 27 0.36 -4.69 -11.25
N ALA A 28 0.38 -3.97 -10.13
CA ALA A 28 1.32 -4.16 -9.05
C ALA A 28 0.70 -3.77 -7.71
N LEU A 29 1.13 -4.44 -6.63
CA LEU A 29 0.86 -4.01 -5.27
C LEU A 29 2.08 -3.28 -4.74
N ILE A 30 1.89 -2.05 -4.29
CA ILE A 30 2.92 -1.23 -3.64
C ILE A 30 2.64 -1.28 -2.14
N PHE A 31 3.60 -1.75 -1.36
CA PHE A 31 3.43 -1.97 0.07
C PHE A 31 3.62 -0.70 0.88
N PHE A 32 2.78 -0.50 1.89
CA PHE A 32 3.05 0.50 2.91
C PHE A 32 4.17 -0.01 3.83
N PRO A 33 5.20 0.80 4.11
CA PRO A 33 6.35 0.35 4.87
C PRO A 33 6.01 0.27 6.36
N PHE A 34 6.82 -0.50 7.09
CA PHE A 34 6.91 -0.37 8.53
C PHE A 34 7.64 0.92 8.88
N VAL A 35 7.40 1.44 10.07
CA VAL A 35 8.09 2.64 10.56
C VAL A 35 8.85 2.32 11.83
N ARG A 36 10.14 2.67 11.88
CA ARG A 36 10.94 2.63 13.10
C ARG A 36 11.23 4.04 13.58
N MET A 37 10.84 4.34 14.81
CA MET A 37 11.17 5.58 15.50
C MET A 37 12.50 5.45 16.26
N PRO A 38 13.18 6.56 16.59
CA PRO A 38 14.40 6.50 17.38
C PRO A 38 14.16 5.96 18.80
N ASN A 39 15.16 5.28 19.37
CA ASN A 39 15.10 4.83 20.76
C ASN A 39 14.76 5.96 21.73
N GLY A 40 13.79 5.72 22.61
CA GLY A 40 13.32 6.72 23.58
C GLY A 40 12.45 7.83 22.97
N TRP A 41 12.07 7.73 21.68
CA TRP A 41 11.06 8.60 21.10
C TRP A 41 9.75 8.47 21.89
N ARG A 42 9.09 9.61 22.11
CA ARG A 42 7.76 9.70 22.70
C ARG A 42 6.96 10.72 21.92
N GLY A 43 5.72 10.37 21.58
CA GLY A 43 4.79 11.31 20.96
C GLY A 43 4.63 12.55 21.84
N LYS A 44 4.94 13.72 21.27
CA LYS A 44 4.64 15.01 21.92
C LYS A 44 3.17 15.39 21.71
N GLU A 45 2.60 14.89 20.64
CA GLU A 45 1.21 15.06 20.22
C GLU A 45 0.56 13.68 20.11
N SER A 46 -0.77 13.65 20.25
CA SER A 46 -1.56 12.43 20.25
C SER A 46 -2.52 12.43 19.08
N ALA A 47 -2.67 11.31 18.38
CA ALA A 47 -3.67 11.15 17.31
C ALA A 47 -5.10 11.26 17.87
N LEU A 48 -5.30 10.80 19.10
CA LEU A 48 -6.52 10.93 19.89
C LEU A 48 -6.13 11.20 21.35
N PRO A 49 -7.01 11.79 22.18
CA PRO A 49 -6.73 11.92 23.61
C PRO A 49 -6.28 10.57 24.19
N HIS A 50 -5.07 10.55 24.77
CA HIS A 50 -4.43 9.37 25.37
C HIS A 50 -3.85 8.32 24.40
N ILE A 51 -3.83 8.55 23.09
CA ILE A 51 -3.22 7.65 22.10
C ILE A 51 -2.05 8.36 21.41
N TYR A 52 -0.83 7.91 21.71
CA TYR A 52 0.41 8.45 21.17
C TYR A 52 1.03 7.41 20.23
N TYR A 53 0.78 7.57 18.93
CA TYR A 53 1.48 6.84 17.87
C TYR A 53 2.18 7.86 16.99
N PRO A 54 3.26 7.53 16.26
CA PRO A 54 3.94 8.56 15.50
C PRO A 54 2.94 9.16 14.51
N MET A 55 2.70 10.46 14.67
CA MET A 55 1.90 11.20 13.70
C MET A 55 2.71 11.27 12.41
N GLU A 56 2.05 11.49 11.28
CA GLU A 56 2.76 11.65 9.99
C GLU A 56 3.93 12.64 10.07
N ARG A 57 3.75 13.75 10.79
CA ARG A 57 4.82 14.73 11.04
C ARG A 57 5.99 14.17 11.83
N ASP A 58 5.75 13.25 12.77
CA ASP A 58 6.80 12.57 13.53
C ASP A 58 7.55 11.57 12.66
N ILE A 59 6.83 10.80 11.84
CA ILE A 59 7.38 9.84 10.87
C ILE A 59 8.30 10.57 9.89
N ILE A 60 7.80 11.64 9.25
CA ILE A 60 8.57 12.44 8.29
C ILE A 60 9.86 13.02 8.92
N ARG A 61 9.80 13.43 10.19
CA ARG A 61 10.93 14.10 10.86
C ARG A 61 11.95 13.14 11.45
N ASN A 62 11.52 12.00 11.98
CA ASN A 62 12.36 11.14 12.82
C ASN A 62 12.27 9.66 12.44
N GLY A 63 11.25 9.25 11.70
CA GLY A 63 11.01 7.87 11.34
C GLY A 63 12.00 7.38 10.29
N ARG A 64 12.38 6.12 10.41
CA ARG A 64 13.02 5.35 9.34
C ARG A 64 11.99 4.37 8.79
N LEU A 65 11.76 4.42 7.48
CA LEU A 65 10.94 3.44 6.79
C LEU A 65 11.72 2.11 6.70
N LEU A 66 11.05 1.00 7.00
CA LEU A 66 11.60 -0.35 6.86
C LEU A 66 10.76 -1.11 5.83
N THR A 67 11.46 -1.83 4.95
CA THR A 67 10.83 -2.68 3.95
C THR A 67 10.26 -3.95 4.60
N TRP A 68 9.22 -4.51 4.00
CA TRP A 68 8.67 -5.83 4.28
C TRP A 68 9.74 -6.91 4.16
N LYS A 69 10.67 -6.78 3.22
CA LYS A 69 11.82 -7.68 3.14
C LYS A 69 12.77 -7.53 4.33
N GLU A 70 13.07 -6.31 4.78
CA GLU A 70 13.89 -6.09 5.98
C GLU A 70 13.24 -6.73 7.21
N VAL A 71 11.95 -6.44 7.46
CA VAL A 71 11.21 -6.99 8.60
C VAL A 71 11.02 -8.51 8.47
N GLY A 72 10.70 -9.00 7.29
CA GLY A 72 10.57 -10.44 7.02
C GLY A 72 11.85 -11.21 7.32
N ASN A 73 13.01 -10.65 6.94
CA ASN A 73 14.30 -11.25 7.28
C ASN A 73 14.56 -11.32 8.79
N LEU A 74 14.15 -10.29 9.55
CA LEU A 74 14.25 -10.30 11.02
C LEU A 74 13.39 -11.40 11.64
N CYS A 75 12.21 -11.65 11.07
CA CYS A 75 11.31 -12.72 11.51
C CYS A 75 11.78 -14.12 11.06
N GLY A 76 12.77 -14.19 10.17
CA GLY A 76 13.23 -15.41 9.51
C GLY A 76 12.28 -15.93 8.42
N PHE A 77 11.43 -15.07 7.86
CA PHE A 77 10.56 -15.42 6.74
C PHE A 77 11.37 -15.67 5.48
N THR A 78 10.89 -16.61 4.67
CA THR A 78 11.57 -17.07 3.44
C THR A 78 11.13 -16.32 2.20
N SER A 79 10.03 -15.56 2.28
CA SER A 79 9.46 -14.81 1.17
C SER A 79 8.67 -13.60 1.66
N VAL A 80 8.48 -12.62 0.78
CA VAL A 80 7.61 -11.46 1.06
C VAL A 80 6.14 -11.86 1.19
N ALA A 81 5.72 -12.99 0.59
CA ALA A 81 4.39 -13.57 0.79
C ALA A 81 4.17 -14.01 2.25
N GLU A 82 5.20 -14.57 2.91
CA GLU A 82 5.13 -14.86 4.35
C GLU A 82 5.05 -13.57 5.19
N THR A 83 5.77 -12.52 4.80
CA THR A 83 5.62 -11.20 5.45
C THR A 83 4.18 -10.68 5.32
N SER A 84 3.60 -10.73 4.11
CA SER A 84 2.21 -10.31 3.87
C SER A 84 1.23 -11.09 4.75
N LYS A 85 1.34 -12.43 4.76
CA LYS A 85 0.53 -13.31 5.61
C LYS A 85 0.66 -12.99 7.09
N ALA A 86 1.88 -12.71 7.56
CA ALA A 86 2.12 -12.33 8.95
C ALA A 86 1.43 -11.01 9.31
N ILE A 87 1.55 -9.99 8.46
CA ILE A 87 0.87 -8.70 8.65
C ILE A 87 -0.64 -8.89 8.68
N LYS A 88 -1.23 -9.58 7.70
CA LYS A 88 -2.67 -9.86 7.65
C LYS A 88 -3.14 -10.71 8.84
N ALA A 89 -2.33 -11.65 9.30
CA ALA A 89 -2.60 -12.41 10.53
C ALA A 89 -2.64 -11.48 11.75
N CYS A 90 -1.68 -10.58 11.93
CA CYS A 90 -1.71 -9.59 13.02
C CYS A 90 -2.95 -8.70 12.96
N LEU A 91 -3.25 -8.11 11.80
CA LEU A 91 -4.37 -7.19 11.59
C LEU A 91 -5.72 -7.86 11.89
N THR A 92 -5.87 -9.13 11.51
CA THR A 92 -7.09 -9.91 11.75
C THR A 92 -7.05 -10.75 13.03
N SER A 93 -5.98 -10.65 13.83
CA SER A 93 -5.72 -11.52 14.99
C SER A 93 -5.85 -13.02 14.66
N SER A 94 -5.37 -13.41 13.48
CA SER A 94 -5.48 -14.76 12.89
C SER A 94 -6.92 -15.28 12.74
N MET A 95 -7.92 -14.39 12.77
CA MET A 95 -9.35 -14.72 12.56
C MET A 95 -9.83 -14.43 11.13
N GLY A 96 -8.93 -13.97 10.25
CA GLY A 96 -9.24 -13.62 8.86
C GLY A 96 -9.55 -14.82 7.94
N ARG A 97 -9.38 -14.56 6.64
CA ARG A 97 -9.49 -15.58 5.57
C ARG A 97 -8.49 -16.71 5.81
N GLU A 98 -8.75 -17.88 5.24
CA GLU A 98 -7.93 -19.08 5.44
C GLU A 98 -6.42 -18.84 5.23
N PRO A 99 -5.97 -18.12 4.17
CA PRO A 99 -4.56 -17.85 3.95
C PRO A 99 -3.86 -17.06 5.08
N TYR A 100 -4.63 -16.32 5.88
CA TYR A 100 -4.16 -15.42 6.93
C TYR A 100 -4.36 -15.99 8.34
N ARG A 101 -4.91 -17.20 8.49
CA ARG A 101 -5.00 -17.91 9.78
C ARG A 101 -3.66 -18.53 10.15
N ARG A 102 -2.66 -17.68 10.33
CA ARG A 102 -1.25 -18.05 10.52
C ARG A 102 -0.72 -17.53 11.85
N PRO A 103 -1.18 -18.10 12.99
CA PRO A 103 -0.71 -17.68 14.32
C PRO A 103 0.80 -17.88 14.48
N ASP A 104 1.38 -18.85 13.78
CA ASP A 104 2.83 -19.10 13.76
C ASP A 104 3.63 -17.97 13.09
N LEU A 105 3.07 -17.32 12.06
CA LEU A 105 3.71 -16.15 11.42
C LEU A 105 3.45 -14.88 12.22
N GLN A 106 2.26 -14.74 12.78
CA GLN A 106 1.90 -13.65 13.68
C GLN A 106 2.86 -13.58 14.88
N GLU A 107 3.05 -14.71 15.59
CA GLU A 107 3.92 -14.77 16.78
C GLU A 107 5.36 -14.32 16.45
N ARG A 108 5.92 -14.80 15.34
CA ARG A 108 7.28 -14.44 14.90
C ARG A 108 7.42 -12.96 14.54
N LEU A 109 6.37 -12.35 13.99
CA LEU A 109 6.36 -10.91 13.69
C LEU A 109 6.25 -10.10 14.98
N GLU A 110 5.37 -10.49 15.91
CA GLU A 110 5.21 -9.86 17.22
C GLU A 110 6.50 -9.90 18.06
N GLU A 111 7.30 -10.97 17.97
CA GLU A 111 8.60 -11.08 18.64
C GLU A 111 9.65 -10.05 18.13
N VAL A 112 9.55 -9.64 16.87
CA VAL A 112 10.47 -8.66 16.24
C VAL A 112 10.03 -7.22 16.50
N LEU A 113 8.75 -7.01 16.74
CA LEU A 113 8.17 -5.69 16.97
C LEU A 113 8.47 -5.22 18.39
N ASP A 114 9.38 -4.25 18.48
CA ASP A 114 9.69 -3.54 19.71
C ASP A 114 8.84 -2.25 19.85
N GLU A 115 8.99 -1.55 20.98
CA GLU A 115 8.26 -0.30 21.26
C GLU A 115 8.56 0.84 20.27
N THR A 116 9.55 0.68 19.39
CA THR A 116 9.95 1.68 18.38
C THR A 116 9.50 1.32 16.98
N MET A 117 9.04 0.09 16.73
CA MET A 117 8.59 -0.36 15.41
C MET A 117 7.06 -0.36 15.32
N PHE A 118 6.53 0.28 14.28
CA PHE A 118 5.11 0.44 14.04
C PHE A 118 4.72 -0.23 12.72
N PHE A 119 3.57 -0.91 12.76
CA PHE A 119 2.96 -1.54 11.60
C PHE A 119 2.57 -0.53 10.52
N PRO A 120 2.52 -0.96 9.25
CA PRO A 120 1.90 -0.17 8.20
C PRO A 120 0.43 0.13 8.53
N LEU A 121 -0.03 1.32 8.18
CA LEU A 121 -1.42 1.76 8.40
C LEU A 121 -2.33 1.22 7.30
N GLU A 122 -3.53 0.77 7.65
CA GLU A 122 -4.57 0.36 6.70
C GLU A 122 -5.41 1.56 6.19
N ASP A 123 -6.18 1.32 5.14
CA ASP A 123 -7.32 2.12 4.66
C ASP A 123 -7.02 3.53 4.11
N ARG A 124 -5.75 3.90 3.96
CA ARG A 124 -5.38 5.21 3.40
C ARG A 124 -3.95 5.23 2.90
N PHE A 125 -3.68 6.12 1.96
CA PHE A 125 -2.30 6.46 1.60
C PHE A 125 -1.56 7.03 2.81
N PRO A 126 -0.39 6.49 3.19
CA PRO A 126 0.47 7.14 4.16
C PRO A 126 0.99 8.45 3.58
N LYS A 127 0.79 9.56 4.30
CA LYS A 127 1.11 10.91 3.77
C LYS A 127 2.59 11.04 3.42
N HIS A 128 3.47 10.39 4.18
CA HIS A 128 4.90 10.38 3.91
C HIS A 128 5.31 9.69 2.60
N LEU A 129 4.43 8.89 1.98
CA LEU A 129 4.66 8.28 0.66
C LEU A 129 4.02 9.05 -0.50
N PHE A 130 3.16 10.04 -0.20
CA PHE A 130 2.31 10.68 -1.19
C PHE A 130 3.09 11.25 -2.37
N GLN A 131 4.25 11.88 -2.11
CA GLN A 131 5.08 12.46 -3.16
C GLN A 131 5.69 11.40 -4.11
N GLU A 132 6.10 10.25 -3.60
CA GLU A 132 6.61 9.15 -4.44
C GLU A 132 5.50 8.53 -5.27
N LEU A 133 4.32 8.33 -4.68
CA LEU A 133 3.12 7.89 -5.39
C LEU A 133 2.73 8.85 -6.53
N MET A 134 2.80 10.17 -6.29
CA MET A 134 2.55 11.16 -7.34
C MET A 134 3.62 11.12 -8.43
N THR A 135 4.87 10.84 -8.09
CA THR A 135 5.95 10.69 -9.09
C THR A 135 5.66 9.54 -10.05
N ILE A 136 5.08 8.43 -9.55
CA ILE A 136 4.64 7.32 -10.40
C ILE A 136 3.55 7.78 -11.37
N LEU A 137 2.52 8.51 -10.92
CA LEU A 137 1.48 9.03 -11.80
C LEU A 137 2.03 10.02 -12.84
N GLN A 138 2.96 10.90 -12.43
CA GLN A 138 3.64 11.86 -13.30
C GLN A 138 4.53 11.20 -14.37
N SER A 139 4.93 9.94 -14.18
CA SER A 139 5.71 9.21 -15.20
C SER A 139 4.95 9.01 -16.52
N SER A 140 3.62 9.18 -16.52
CA SER A 140 2.79 9.24 -17.73
C SER A 140 2.94 10.56 -18.52
N GLY A 141 3.60 11.57 -17.97
CA GLY A 141 3.67 12.93 -18.51
C GLY A 141 2.49 13.83 -18.13
N ALA A 142 1.55 13.34 -17.29
CA ALA A 142 0.40 14.10 -16.85
C ALA A 142 0.74 15.18 -15.82
N ASN A 143 0.02 16.31 -15.90
CA ASN A 143 0.07 17.41 -14.93
C ASN A 143 -1.24 17.59 -14.15
N THR A 144 -2.30 16.92 -14.60
CA THR A 144 -3.64 16.93 -13.99
C THR A 144 -3.98 15.51 -13.54
N PHE A 145 -4.49 15.40 -12.32
CA PHE A 145 -4.89 14.14 -11.71
C PHE A 145 -6.35 14.18 -11.33
N LYS A 146 -7.01 13.04 -11.45
CA LYS A 146 -8.39 12.82 -11.03
C LYS A 146 -8.38 11.99 -9.77
N TYR A 147 -9.27 12.29 -8.83
CA TYR A 147 -9.49 11.44 -7.67
C TYR A 147 -10.96 11.06 -7.51
N ALA A 148 -11.20 9.93 -6.86
CA ALA A 148 -12.50 9.46 -6.45
C ALA A 148 -12.38 8.75 -5.10
N THR A 149 -13.26 9.07 -4.15
CA THR A 149 -13.27 8.45 -2.81
C THR A 149 -14.41 7.44 -2.69
N VAL A 150 -14.34 6.62 -1.65
CA VAL A 150 -15.43 5.70 -1.26
C VAL A 150 -16.75 6.39 -0.90
N TYR A 151 -16.72 7.70 -0.63
CA TYR A 151 -17.92 8.50 -0.30
C TYR A 151 -18.50 9.24 -1.51
N GLU A 152 -18.20 8.76 -2.72
CA GLU A 152 -18.66 9.34 -3.99
C GLU A 152 -18.17 10.78 -4.23
N GLU A 153 -17.21 11.27 -3.44
CA GLU A 153 -16.53 12.52 -3.74
C GLU A 153 -15.52 12.30 -4.87
N GLU A 154 -15.65 13.08 -5.93
CA GLU A 154 -14.71 13.13 -7.05
C GLU A 154 -14.17 14.55 -7.25
N GLY A 155 -13.04 14.64 -7.93
CA GLY A 155 -12.45 15.92 -8.28
C GLY A 155 -11.18 15.78 -9.09
N GLN A 156 -10.52 16.91 -9.28
CA GLN A 156 -9.26 17.00 -9.99
C GLN A 156 -8.34 18.01 -9.33
N PHE A 157 -7.03 17.79 -9.47
CA PHE A 157 -5.99 18.72 -9.00
C PHE A 157 -4.79 18.69 -9.94
N THR A 158 -3.99 19.74 -9.91
CA THR A 158 -2.64 19.74 -10.51
C THR A 158 -1.59 19.73 -9.42
N MET A 159 -0.35 19.34 -9.73
CA MET A 159 0.75 19.39 -8.74
C MET A 159 1.01 20.80 -8.20
N GLU A 160 0.77 21.83 -9.03
CA GLU A 160 0.92 23.24 -8.61
C GLU A 160 -0.14 23.68 -7.60
N GLN A 161 -1.30 23.02 -7.61
CA GLN A 161 -2.43 23.28 -6.72
C GLN A 161 -2.42 22.41 -5.46
N LEU A 162 -1.43 21.53 -5.33
CA LEU A 162 -1.36 20.57 -4.24
C LEU A 162 -0.93 21.28 -2.94
N ASP A 163 -1.88 21.56 -2.06
CA ASP A 163 -1.66 22.09 -0.71
C ASP A 163 -1.82 21.02 0.38
N GLU A 164 -1.48 21.36 1.62
CA GLU A 164 -1.55 20.43 2.77
C GLU A 164 -2.99 19.93 2.98
N ASP A 165 -4.01 20.78 2.80
CA ASP A 165 -5.41 20.40 2.96
C ASP A 165 -5.87 19.37 1.91
N THR A 166 -5.42 19.52 0.67
CA THR A 166 -5.70 18.58 -0.42
C THR A 166 -5.03 17.22 -0.17
N VAL A 167 -3.76 17.22 0.25
CA VAL A 167 -3.04 15.99 0.62
C VAL A 167 -3.71 15.32 1.80
N ASP A 168 -4.10 16.09 2.81
CA ASP A 168 -4.78 15.61 4.00
C ASP A 168 -6.11 14.95 3.66
N LYS A 169 -6.88 15.55 2.76
CA LYS A 169 -8.11 14.96 2.23
C LYS A 169 -7.83 13.63 1.53
N LEU A 170 -6.90 13.61 0.59
CA LEU A 170 -6.58 12.42 -0.21
C LEU A 170 -5.98 11.27 0.61
N CYS A 171 -5.35 11.57 1.74
CA CYS A 171 -4.77 10.57 2.63
C CYS A 171 -5.64 10.26 3.86
N SER A 172 -6.90 10.70 3.88
CA SER A 172 -7.79 10.52 5.04
C SER A 172 -8.59 9.22 5.00
N THR A 173 -8.88 8.72 3.80
CA THR A 173 -9.81 7.62 3.53
C THR A 173 -9.34 6.83 2.30
N PRO A 174 -9.93 5.65 2.01
CA PRO A 174 -9.62 4.97 0.77
C PRO A 174 -10.03 5.81 -0.44
N VAL A 175 -9.12 5.90 -1.39
CA VAL A 175 -9.21 6.80 -2.54
C VAL A 175 -8.52 6.17 -3.74
N MET A 176 -9.04 6.50 -4.91
CA MET A 176 -8.45 6.21 -6.19
C MET A 176 -7.92 7.51 -6.80
N ILE A 177 -6.68 7.53 -7.25
CA ILE A 177 -6.06 8.65 -7.94
C ILE A 177 -5.52 8.15 -9.28
N ALA A 178 -5.81 8.87 -10.35
CA ALA A 178 -5.37 8.54 -11.70
C ALA A 178 -4.85 9.78 -12.42
N ASP A 179 -4.01 9.59 -13.44
CA ASP A 179 -3.78 10.66 -14.41
C ASP A 179 -5.06 10.98 -15.22
N GLU A 180 -5.06 12.11 -15.91
CA GLU A 180 -6.22 12.60 -16.66
C GLU A 180 -6.73 11.61 -17.72
N GLU A 181 -5.86 10.82 -18.34
CA GLU A 181 -6.21 9.82 -19.36
C GLU A 181 -6.38 8.41 -18.77
N MET A 182 -6.25 8.27 -17.44
CA MET A 182 -6.28 7.00 -16.72
C MET A 182 -5.29 5.99 -17.32
N ASN A 183 -4.10 6.43 -17.70
CA ASN A 183 -3.02 5.55 -18.14
C ASN A 183 -2.40 4.77 -16.98
N ILE A 184 -2.41 5.36 -15.80
CA ILE A 184 -1.95 4.84 -14.52
C ILE A 184 -3.01 5.19 -13.48
N VAL A 185 -3.39 4.20 -12.68
CA VAL A 185 -4.30 4.38 -11.55
C VAL A 185 -3.64 3.80 -10.31
N LEU A 186 -3.71 4.56 -9.22
CA LEU A 186 -3.38 4.15 -7.87
C LEU A 186 -4.68 4.04 -7.09
N SER A 187 -4.90 2.92 -6.43
CA SER A 187 -6.12 2.68 -5.67
C SER A 187 -5.79 2.09 -4.30
N CYS A 188 -6.21 2.80 -3.26
CA CYS A 188 -6.15 2.35 -1.88
C CYS A 188 -7.50 1.76 -1.49
N PHE A 189 -7.50 0.60 -0.85
CA PHE A 189 -8.71 -0.13 -0.47
C PHE A 189 -8.80 -0.33 1.04
N PHE A 190 -9.96 -0.81 1.49
CA PHE A 190 -10.18 -1.19 2.89
C PHE A 190 -9.46 -2.50 3.24
N ASP A 191 -9.09 -2.62 4.52
CA ASP A 191 -8.43 -3.77 5.14
C ASP A 191 -7.14 -4.18 4.41
N ASP A 192 -6.45 -3.18 3.83
CA ASP A 192 -5.18 -3.38 3.13
C ASP A 192 -4.09 -2.39 3.52
N VAL A 193 -2.87 -2.92 3.51
CA VAL A 193 -1.62 -2.21 3.81
C VAL A 193 -0.81 -1.99 2.53
N SER A 194 -1.51 -1.85 1.41
CA SER A 194 -0.91 -1.69 0.09
C SER A 194 -1.79 -0.83 -0.82
N VAL A 195 -1.17 -0.28 -1.85
CA VAL A 195 -1.82 0.38 -2.98
C VAL A 195 -1.83 -0.58 -4.14
N LEU A 196 -2.98 -0.74 -4.79
CA LEU A 196 -3.00 -1.34 -6.11
C LEU A 196 -2.69 -0.28 -7.17
N LEU A 197 -1.63 -0.52 -7.92
CA LEU A 197 -1.35 0.16 -9.17
C LEU A 197 -1.85 -0.69 -10.33
N TYR A 198 -2.51 -0.07 -11.31
CA TYR A 198 -2.75 -0.69 -12.61
C TYR A 198 -2.59 0.32 -13.74
N SER A 199 -2.11 -0.13 -14.89
CA SER A 199 -1.73 0.74 -16.00
C SER A 199 -1.85 0.08 -17.37
N LYS A 200 -1.98 0.92 -18.40
CA LYS A 200 -2.09 0.47 -19.81
C LYS A 200 -0.77 -0.06 -20.37
N GLU A 201 0.34 0.33 -19.76
CA GLU A 201 1.71 -0.04 -20.13
C GLU A 201 2.44 -0.64 -18.92
N ASP A 202 3.51 -1.40 -19.16
CA ASP A 202 4.43 -1.92 -18.14
C ASP A 202 5.09 -0.76 -17.38
N ARG A 203 5.03 -0.81 -16.04
CA ARG A 203 5.60 0.22 -15.15
C ARG A 203 6.78 -0.28 -14.33
N THR A 204 7.35 -1.44 -14.65
CA THR A 204 8.36 -2.03 -13.79
C THR A 204 9.62 -1.19 -13.68
N SER A 205 10.04 -0.52 -14.76
CA SER A 205 11.19 0.39 -14.71
C SER A 205 10.93 1.59 -13.80
N VAL A 206 9.73 2.19 -13.92
CA VAL A 206 9.31 3.32 -13.07
C VAL A 206 9.32 2.92 -11.61
N LEU A 207 8.74 1.76 -11.28
CA LEU A 207 8.68 1.24 -9.92
C LEU A 207 10.08 0.93 -9.36
N SER A 208 10.96 0.37 -10.18
CA SER A 208 12.35 0.07 -9.79
C SER A 208 13.21 1.30 -9.54
N ASP A 209 12.79 2.48 -10.01
CA ASP A 209 13.47 3.76 -9.81
C ASP A 209 12.96 4.49 -8.55
N THR A 210 11.95 3.95 -7.85
CA THR A 210 11.44 4.50 -6.58
C THR A 210 12.13 3.89 -5.37
N SER A 211 11.78 4.34 -4.16
CA SER A 211 12.16 3.67 -2.91
C SER A 211 11.02 2.80 -2.34
N LEU A 212 9.97 2.60 -3.14
CA LEU A 212 8.77 1.90 -2.74
C LEU A 212 8.87 0.41 -3.08
N GLU A 213 8.59 -0.40 -2.08
CA GLU A 213 8.62 -1.86 -2.22
C GLU A 213 7.29 -2.41 -2.73
N GLY A 214 7.33 -3.49 -3.51
CA GLY A 214 6.11 -4.16 -3.93
C GLY A 214 6.31 -5.43 -4.75
N VAL A 215 5.20 -5.92 -5.31
CA VAL A 215 5.17 -7.05 -6.24
C VAL A 215 4.39 -6.69 -7.50
N ALA A 216 4.96 -6.98 -8.67
CA ALA A 216 4.22 -6.97 -9.93
C ALA A 216 3.36 -8.24 -10.01
N LEU A 217 2.13 -8.08 -10.47
CA LEU A 217 1.16 -9.16 -10.60
C LEU A 217 1.21 -9.68 -12.04
N GLU A 218 1.33 -10.99 -12.20
CA GLU A 218 1.28 -11.65 -13.51
C GLU A 218 -0.17 -11.77 -14.00
N GLU A 219 -0.36 -12.10 -15.28
CA GLU A 219 -1.68 -12.18 -15.94
C GLU A 219 -2.69 -13.06 -15.19
N ASP A 220 -2.24 -14.17 -14.60
CA ASP A 220 -3.04 -15.14 -13.85
C ASP A 220 -2.96 -14.97 -12.32
N THR A 221 -2.32 -13.90 -11.83
CA THR A 221 -2.17 -13.67 -10.39
C THR A 221 -3.48 -13.14 -9.78
N PRO A 222 -4.05 -13.80 -8.75
CA PRO A 222 -5.22 -13.30 -8.04
C PRO A 222 -4.87 -12.12 -7.13
N LEU A 223 -5.87 -11.35 -6.70
CA LEU A 223 -5.66 -10.24 -5.77
C LEU A 223 -5.07 -10.70 -4.43
N VAL A 224 -5.54 -11.83 -3.90
CA VAL A 224 -4.92 -12.54 -2.75
C VAL A 224 -3.80 -13.42 -3.28
N TRP A 225 -2.64 -12.82 -3.49
CA TRP A 225 -1.51 -13.39 -4.21
C TRP A 225 -0.59 -14.26 -3.34
N GLU A 226 -0.73 -14.25 -2.01
CA GLU A 226 0.27 -14.82 -1.10
C GLU A 226 0.37 -16.36 -1.18
N ASN A 227 -0.64 -17.01 -1.74
CA ASN A 227 -0.67 -18.45 -2.03
C ASN A 227 -0.40 -18.78 -3.51
N TYR A 228 -0.18 -17.76 -4.33
CA TYR A 228 0.13 -17.94 -5.74
C TYR A 228 1.45 -18.70 -5.90
N SER A 229 1.44 -19.71 -6.76
CA SER A 229 2.49 -20.73 -6.81
C SER A 229 3.72 -20.30 -7.61
N ASN A 230 3.59 -19.33 -8.50
CA ASN A 230 4.71 -18.82 -9.29
C ASN A 230 5.37 -17.64 -8.57
N PRO A 231 6.71 -17.51 -8.66
CA PRO A 231 7.41 -16.39 -8.05
C PRO A 231 7.03 -15.09 -8.76
N LEU A 232 6.49 -14.14 -8.00
CA LEU A 232 6.21 -12.80 -8.49
C LEU A 232 7.48 -11.95 -8.56
N ARG A 233 7.49 -11.01 -9.51
CA ARG A 233 8.57 -10.04 -9.61
C ARG A 233 8.45 -8.99 -8.50
N TYR A 234 9.34 -9.10 -7.53
CA TYR A 234 9.52 -8.13 -6.46
C TYR A 234 10.32 -6.91 -6.94
N PHE A 235 9.95 -5.71 -6.51
CA PHE A 235 10.72 -4.47 -6.67
C PHE A 235 10.97 -3.81 -5.30
N PRO A 236 12.17 -3.23 -5.09
CA PRO A 236 12.54 -2.53 -3.86
C PRO A 236 12.05 -1.07 -3.83
#